data_AF-A0A1Q6R5K2-F1
#
_entry.id   AF-A0A1Q6R5K2-F1
#
_cell.length_a   1.000
_cell.length_b   1.000
_cell.length_c   1.000
_cell.angle_alpha   90.00
_cell.angle_beta   90.00
_cell.angle_gamma   90.00
#
_symmetry.space_group_name_H-M   'P 1'
#
loop_
_entity.id
_entity.type
_entity.pdbx_description
1 polymer ?
#
loop_
_entity_poly.entity_id
_entity_poly.type
_entity_poly.pdbx_seq_one_letter_code
_entity_poly.pdbx_strand_id
1 'polypeptide(L)'
;MKRIAWSRLPELLAAMATRGSLYCPLEDGAGHSRFARWEPGKEPVLTGNTRLGPKDLFFPQVEDLMRFRVSGKELEILEARVRQEPFVVFGVRPCDCRALEILDRVFLAEPEDSFYRDRRDHGTVICLACQEPEETCFCGTFGIDPGDPAGDVSAWQWEDALYLRANTEKGAALLAGELDGRQTNLLRLLCGASASSLTARLREGLTPEDCKADFIAAASLLALAQLNGVDDDTQVEEFKAGDLTVKQGSKNRDAASQCLQRQAELMIAPYLKDGFSFRGV
;
A
#
# COMPACT_ATOMS: atom_id res chain seq x y z
N MET A 1 0.01 4.06 15.68
CA MET A 1 0.86 2.85 15.54
C MET A 1 -0.05 1.70 15.13
N LYS A 2 0.26 0.97 14.06
CA LYS A 2 -0.49 -0.20 13.61
C LYS A 2 0.11 -1.46 14.25
N ARG A 3 -0.74 -2.44 14.55
CA ARG A 3 -0.34 -3.75 15.10
C ARG A 3 -0.91 -4.84 14.23
N ILE A 4 -0.09 -5.82 13.87
CA ILE A 4 -0.54 -7.03 13.17
C ILE A 4 0.02 -8.26 13.89
N ALA A 5 -0.67 -9.39 13.75
CA ALA A 5 -0.10 -10.66 14.18
C ALA A 5 1.11 -11.02 13.31
N TRP A 6 2.19 -11.51 13.93
CA TRP A 6 3.41 -11.94 13.24
C TRP A 6 3.14 -13.03 12.21
N SER A 7 2.19 -13.93 12.49
CA SER A 7 1.72 -14.96 11.57
C SER A 7 1.15 -14.41 10.26
N ARG A 8 0.73 -13.13 10.24
CA ARG A 8 0.20 -12.44 9.05
C ARG A 8 1.28 -11.65 8.31
N LEU A 9 2.56 -11.79 8.67
CA LEU A 9 3.66 -11.18 7.93
C LEU A 9 3.63 -11.52 6.43
N PRO A 10 3.38 -12.78 5.99
CA PRO A 10 3.29 -13.09 4.56
C PRO A 10 2.19 -12.31 3.83
N GLU A 11 1.05 -12.09 4.49
CA GLU A 11 -0.05 -11.28 3.93
C GLU A 11 0.36 -9.81 3.78
N LEU A 12 1.06 -9.26 4.78
CA LEU A 12 1.59 -7.90 4.72
C LEU A 12 2.60 -7.73 3.58
N LEU A 13 3.52 -8.68 3.41
CA LEU A 13 4.51 -8.62 2.33
C LEU A 13 3.83 -8.76 0.96
N ALA A 14 2.86 -9.65 0.83
CA ALA A 14 2.07 -9.78 -0.39
C ALA A 14 1.32 -8.49 -0.73
N ALA A 15 0.66 -7.88 0.26
CA ALA A 15 0.00 -6.57 0.16
C ALA A 15 0.97 -5.48 -0.35
N MET A 16 2.14 -5.36 0.29
CA MET A 16 3.17 -4.39 -0.14
C MET A 16 3.65 -4.64 -1.57
N ALA A 17 3.82 -5.91 -1.96
CA ALA A 17 4.26 -6.29 -3.29
C ALA A 17 3.22 -5.99 -4.40
N THR A 18 1.94 -5.74 -4.07
CA THR A 18 0.94 -5.30 -5.06
C THR A 18 1.10 -3.83 -5.45
N ARG A 19 1.72 -3.01 -4.58
CA ARG A 19 1.85 -1.56 -4.74
C ARG A 19 3.15 -1.15 -5.43
N GLY A 20 4.06 -2.09 -5.63
CA GLY A 20 5.39 -1.85 -6.18
C GLY A 20 6.31 -3.04 -5.96
N SER A 21 7.58 -2.89 -6.34
CA SER A 21 8.58 -3.93 -6.05
C SER A 21 8.87 -3.98 -4.55
N LEU A 22 8.80 -5.17 -3.95
CA LEU A 22 9.20 -5.38 -2.55
C LEU A 22 10.58 -6.01 -2.50
N TYR A 23 11.46 -5.48 -1.67
CA TYR A 23 12.78 -6.01 -1.38
C TYR A 23 12.86 -6.40 0.10
N CYS A 24 13.34 -7.60 0.36
CA CYS A 24 13.53 -8.15 1.69
C CYS A 24 14.95 -8.73 1.81
N PRO A 25 15.50 -8.87 3.03
CA PRO A 25 16.69 -9.69 3.23
C PRO A 25 16.32 -11.15 2.97
N LEU A 26 16.89 -11.73 1.92
CA LEU A 26 16.65 -13.12 1.51
C LEU A 26 17.97 -13.88 1.50
N GLU A 27 17.92 -15.18 1.77
CA GLU A 27 19.10 -16.05 1.68
C GLU A 27 19.59 -16.15 0.23
N ASP A 28 20.91 -16.10 0.04
CA ASP A 28 21.56 -16.14 -1.28
C ASP A 28 22.00 -17.55 -1.71
N GLY A 29 21.60 -18.59 -0.96
CA GLY A 29 21.97 -19.99 -1.19
C GLY A 29 23.39 -20.36 -0.72
N ALA A 30 24.18 -19.38 -0.26
CA ALA A 30 25.50 -19.57 0.33
C ALA A 30 25.49 -19.38 1.86
N GLY A 31 24.31 -19.40 2.48
CA GLY A 31 24.13 -19.17 3.92
C GLY A 31 24.27 -17.70 4.35
N HIS A 32 24.31 -16.77 3.41
CA HIS A 32 24.28 -15.33 3.71
C HIS A 32 22.94 -14.72 3.28
N SER A 33 22.59 -13.57 3.86
CA SER A 33 21.41 -12.81 3.45
C SER A 33 21.81 -11.54 2.69
N ARG A 34 21.01 -11.18 1.69
CA ARG A 34 21.12 -9.93 0.92
C ARG A 34 19.73 -9.38 0.60
N PHE A 35 19.62 -8.07 0.40
CA PHE A 35 18.38 -7.50 -0.10
C PHE A 35 18.13 -7.94 -1.54
N ALA A 36 17.02 -8.64 -1.77
CA ALA A 36 16.60 -9.10 -3.08
C ALA A 36 15.09 -8.96 -3.23
N ARG A 37 14.63 -8.96 -4.49
CA ARG A 37 13.20 -8.86 -4.78
C ARG A 37 12.47 -10.04 -4.15
N TRP A 38 11.46 -9.73 -3.35
CA TRP A 38 10.61 -10.68 -2.69
C TRP A 38 9.57 -11.26 -3.65
N GLU A 39 9.26 -12.54 -3.48
CA GLU A 39 8.24 -13.27 -4.22
C GLU A 39 7.38 -14.07 -3.24
N PRO A 40 6.09 -14.30 -3.56
CA PRO A 40 5.21 -15.09 -2.70
C PRO A 40 5.82 -16.45 -2.31
N GLY A 41 5.79 -16.77 -1.02
CA GLY A 41 6.32 -18.01 -0.46
C GLY A 41 7.79 -17.96 -0.03
N LYS A 42 8.52 -16.85 -0.27
CA LYS A 42 9.85 -16.65 0.30
C LYS A 42 9.78 -16.02 1.69
N GLU A 43 10.53 -16.56 2.64
CA GLU A 43 10.61 -16.02 4.00
C GLU A 43 11.81 -15.07 4.13
N PRO A 44 11.61 -13.83 4.61
CA PRO A 44 12.72 -12.93 4.91
C PRO A 44 13.60 -13.43 6.06
N VAL A 45 14.91 -13.31 5.89
CA VAL A 45 15.91 -13.56 6.95
C VAL A 45 16.03 -12.31 7.81
N LEU A 46 15.32 -12.28 8.94
CA LEU A 46 15.23 -11.14 9.86
C LEU A 46 16.10 -11.30 11.10
N THR A 47 17.10 -12.17 11.06
CA THR A 47 18.10 -12.37 12.13
C THR A 47 19.47 -11.92 11.62
N GLY A 48 20.21 -11.18 12.46
CA GLY A 48 21.53 -10.66 12.10
C GLY A 48 21.50 -9.61 10.99
N ASN A 49 22.68 -9.31 10.44
CA ASN A 49 22.90 -8.36 9.36
C ASN A 49 23.02 -9.06 8.00
N THR A 50 22.55 -8.39 6.95
CA THR A 50 22.83 -8.81 5.57
C THR A 50 24.29 -8.56 5.21
N ARG A 51 24.87 -9.42 4.36
CA ARG A 51 26.22 -9.24 3.82
C ARG A 51 26.34 -7.97 2.98
N LEU A 52 25.28 -7.64 2.24
CA LEU A 52 25.12 -6.40 1.51
C LEU A 52 23.82 -5.75 1.96
N GLY A 53 23.95 -4.58 2.60
CA GLY A 53 22.83 -3.77 3.04
C GLY A 53 22.01 -3.21 1.88
N PRO A 54 20.95 -2.43 2.16
CA PRO A 54 20.03 -1.93 1.14
C PRO A 54 20.64 -0.83 0.24
N LYS A 55 21.91 -0.44 0.46
CA LYS A 55 22.59 0.62 -0.29
C LYS A 55 22.50 0.42 -1.80
N ASP A 56 22.69 -0.81 -2.29
CA ASP A 56 22.69 -1.10 -3.73
C ASP A 56 21.32 -0.85 -4.39
N LEU A 57 20.23 -0.78 -3.61
CA LEU A 57 18.90 -0.43 -4.11
C LEU A 57 18.74 1.07 -4.39
N PHE A 58 19.46 1.91 -3.64
CA PHE A 58 19.44 3.37 -3.78
C PHE A 58 20.62 3.90 -4.59
N PHE A 59 21.70 3.14 -4.67
CA PHE A 59 22.92 3.51 -5.37
C PHE A 59 23.53 2.27 -6.04
N PRO A 60 23.02 1.85 -7.21
CA PRO A 60 23.48 0.66 -7.88
C PRO A 60 24.91 0.82 -8.40
N GLN A 61 25.64 -0.30 -8.53
CA GLN A 61 27.02 -0.31 -9.01
C GLN A 61 27.15 0.17 -10.47
N VAL A 62 26.10 0.01 -11.28
CA VAL A 62 26.05 0.41 -12.68
C VAL A 62 24.72 1.11 -12.94
N GLU A 63 24.79 2.23 -13.64
CA GLU A 63 23.68 3.14 -13.92
C GLU A 63 23.70 3.51 -15.41
N ASP A 64 22.56 3.39 -16.08
CA ASP A 64 22.40 3.95 -17.43
C ASP A 64 22.29 5.47 -17.31
N LEU A 65 23.29 6.22 -17.79
CA LEU A 65 23.27 7.69 -17.74
C LEU A 65 22.67 8.33 -18.99
N MET A 66 22.86 7.70 -20.14
CA MET A 66 22.37 8.23 -21.42
C MET A 66 22.16 7.11 -22.43
N ARG A 67 21.19 7.30 -23.32
CA ARG A 67 20.97 6.43 -24.48
C ARG A 67 21.07 7.27 -25.74
N PHE A 68 21.53 6.65 -26.82
CA PHE A 68 21.61 7.29 -28.12
C PHE A 68 20.73 6.53 -29.10
N ARG A 69 19.92 7.26 -29.87
CA ARG A 69 19.26 6.74 -31.06
C ARG A 69 19.93 7.35 -32.28
N VAL A 70 20.49 6.50 -33.13
CA VAL A 70 21.13 6.92 -34.38
C VAL A 70 20.21 6.59 -35.54
N SER A 71 19.89 7.58 -36.36
CA SER A 71 19.08 7.44 -37.57
C SER A 71 19.80 8.10 -38.74
N GLY A 72 20.57 7.30 -39.48
CA GLY A 72 21.45 7.80 -40.54
C GLY A 72 22.58 8.68 -39.99
N LYS A 73 22.50 9.99 -40.26
CA LYS A 73 23.43 11.01 -39.73
C LYS A 73 22.88 11.77 -38.52
N GLU A 74 21.64 11.51 -38.13
CA GLU A 74 21.02 12.14 -36.98
C GLU A 74 21.30 11.33 -35.71
N LEU A 75 21.70 12.03 -34.66
CA LEU A 75 21.95 11.48 -33.33
C LEU A 75 20.98 12.15 -32.36
N GLU A 76 20.04 11.36 -31.85
CA GLU A 76 19.10 11.77 -30.80
C GLU A 76 19.64 11.24 -29.46
N ILE A 77 19.84 12.16 -28.51
CA ILE A 77 20.21 11.82 -27.13
C ILE A 77 18.92 11.61 -26.35
N LEU A 78 18.75 10.41 -25.82
CA LEU A 78 17.65 10.03 -24.93
C LEU A 78 18.20 10.02 -23.51
N GLU A 79 17.64 10.85 -22.63
CA GLU A 79 17.95 10.78 -21.20
C GLU A 79 17.58 9.39 -20.66
N ALA A 80 18.53 8.73 -20.02
CA ALA A 80 18.23 7.54 -19.26
C ALA A 80 17.64 7.99 -17.92
N ARG A 81 16.31 7.92 -17.81
CA ARG A 81 15.64 8.17 -16.53
C ARG A 81 15.61 6.90 -15.70
N VAL A 82 15.84 7.05 -14.39
CA VAL A 82 15.57 5.97 -13.43
C VAL A 82 14.11 5.53 -13.61
N ARG A 83 13.87 4.21 -13.58
CA ARG A 83 12.50 3.70 -13.53
C ARG A 83 11.82 4.26 -12.28
N GLN A 84 10.81 5.11 -12.47
CA GLN A 84 10.02 5.75 -11.41
C GLN A 84 9.03 4.78 -10.74
N GLU A 85 9.33 3.48 -10.73
CA GLU A 85 8.47 2.47 -10.12
C GLU A 85 8.64 2.54 -8.59
N PRO A 86 7.56 2.79 -7.82
CA PRO A 86 7.63 2.73 -6.37
C PRO A 86 8.13 1.37 -5.91
N PHE A 87 8.98 1.37 -4.89
CA PHE A 87 9.45 0.14 -4.26
C PHE A 87 9.51 0.28 -2.75
N VAL A 88 9.40 -0.86 -2.07
CA VAL A 88 9.42 -0.97 -0.62
C VAL A 88 10.62 -1.82 -0.25
N VAL A 89 11.37 -1.40 0.78
CA VAL A 89 12.45 -2.18 1.36
C VAL A 89 12.06 -2.53 2.79
N PHE A 90 11.81 -3.81 3.06
CA PHE A 90 11.39 -4.32 4.35
C PHE A 90 12.54 -5.02 5.07
N GLY A 91 12.64 -4.82 6.39
CA GLY A 91 13.65 -5.47 7.24
C GLY A 91 14.99 -4.75 7.26
N VAL A 92 15.02 -3.45 6.96
CA VAL A 92 16.23 -2.63 7.04
C VAL A 92 16.64 -2.45 8.50
N ARG A 93 17.93 -2.59 8.83
CA ARG A 93 18.39 -2.40 10.22
C ARG A 93 18.56 -0.92 10.57
N PRO A 94 18.54 -0.55 11.86
CA PRO A 94 18.77 0.83 12.28
C PRO A 94 20.11 1.38 11.79
N CYS A 95 21.16 0.55 11.79
CA CYS A 95 22.47 0.93 11.25
C CYS A 95 22.47 1.19 9.74
N ASP A 96 21.73 0.39 8.96
CA ASP A 96 21.55 0.61 7.52
C ASP A 96 20.73 1.87 7.24
N CYS A 97 19.66 2.13 8.02
CA CYS A 97 18.91 3.39 7.92
C CYS A 97 19.79 4.59 8.20
N ARG A 98 20.65 4.52 9.22
CA ARG A 98 21.62 5.59 9.49
C ARG A 98 22.63 5.76 8.36
N ALA A 99 23.05 4.66 7.72
CA ALA A 99 23.91 4.72 6.55
C ALA A 99 23.21 5.44 5.38
N LEU A 100 21.92 5.20 5.14
CA LEU A 100 21.13 5.93 4.14
C LEU A 100 21.06 7.42 4.45
N GLU A 101 20.84 7.82 5.71
CA GLU A 101 20.85 9.25 6.10
C GLU A 101 22.21 9.94 5.84
N ILE A 102 23.31 9.19 5.98
CA ILE A 102 24.65 9.72 5.65
C ILE A 102 24.78 9.89 4.14
N LEU A 103 24.27 8.96 3.34
CA LEU A 103 24.25 9.09 1.88
C LEU A 103 23.37 10.27 1.44
N ASP A 104 22.21 10.46 2.06
CA ASP A 104 21.30 11.58 1.80
C ASP A 104 22.05 12.93 1.92
N ARG A 105 22.94 13.09 2.93
CA ARG A 105 23.74 14.32 3.12
C ARG A 105 24.76 14.59 2.02
N VAL A 106 25.18 13.56 1.30
CA VAL A 106 26.19 13.68 0.24
C VAL A 106 25.52 13.84 -1.12
N PHE A 107 24.56 12.97 -1.43
CA PHE A 107 23.96 12.88 -2.77
C PHE A 107 22.78 13.84 -2.98
N LEU A 108 22.17 14.37 -1.91
CA LEU A 108 21.14 15.41 -1.99
C LEU A 108 21.70 16.81 -1.64
N ALA A 109 23.01 16.94 -1.46
CA ALA A 109 23.68 18.23 -1.36
C ALA A 109 23.94 18.81 -2.76
N GLU A 110 24.09 20.13 -2.86
CA GLU A 110 24.33 20.81 -4.14
C GLU A 110 25.76 20.53 -4.69
N PRO A 111 25.93 20.15 -5.97
CA PRO A 111 24.89 19.81 -6.94
C PRO A 111 24.33 18.41 -6.68
N GLU A 112 23.01 18.32 -6.74
CA GLU A 112 22.30 17.09 -6.43
C GLU A 112 22.45 16.00 -7.49
N ASP A 113 22.53 14.75 -7.03
CA ASP A 113 22.39 13.55 -7.86
C ASP A 113 20.91 13.21 -8.07
N SER A 114 20.40 13.50 -9.27
CA SER A 114 19.00 13.24 -9.64
C SER A 114 18.63 11.76 -9.63
N PHE A 115 19.57 10.86 -9.95
CA PHE A 115 19.32 9.42 -9.97
C PHE A 115 19.15 8.88 -8.54
N TYR A 116 19.95 9.40 -7.60
CA TYR A 116 19.81 9.10 -6.18
C TYR A 116 18.52 9.68 -5.61
N ARG A 117 18.22 10.96 -5.89
CA ARG A 117 16.97 11.59 -5.46
C ARG A 117 15.76 10.80 -5.93
N ASP A 118 15.69 10.46 -7.22
CA ASP A 118 14.57 9.72 -7.78
C ASP A 118 14.35 8.40 -7.02
N ARG A 119 15.40 7.63 -6.72
CA ARG A 119 15.27 6.40 -5.93
C ARG A 119 14.86 6.65 -4.50
N ARG A 120 15.38 7.70 -3.87
CA ARG A 120 15.04 8.05 -2.49
C ARG A 120 13.59 8.49 -2.36
N ASP A 121 13.05 9.16 -3.38
CA ASP A 121 11.66 9.60 -3.45
C ASP A 121 10.71 8.42 -3.66
N HIS A 122 11.01 7.52 -4.62
CA HIS A 122 10.17 6.36 -4.94
C HIS A 122 10.34 5.16 -3.99
N GLY A 123 11.48 5.08 -3.28
CA GLY A 123 11.76 4.04 -2.30
C GLY A 123 11.16 4.37 -0.93
N THR A 124 10.44 3.40 -0.35
CA THR A 124 9.94 3.48 1.03
C THR A 124 10.69 2.48 1.91
N VAL A 125 11.32 2.97 2.98
CA VAL A 125 12.15 2.16 3.87
C VAL A 125 11.39 1.78 5.14
N ILE A 126 11.23 0.48 5.38
CA ILE A 126 10.70 -0.06 6.64
C ILE A 126 11.88 -0.57 7.47
N CYS A 127 12.20 0.16 8.53
CA CYS A 127 13.27 -0.16 9.45
C CYS A 127 12.76 -1.08 10.56
N LEU A 128 13.38 -2.24 10.73
CA LEU A 128 13.05 -3.21 11.78
C LEU A 128 14.07 -3.09 12.92
N ALA A 129 13.57 -2.85 14.14
CA ALA A 129 14.38 -2.83 15.36
C ALA A 129 15.22 -4.12 15.49
N CYS A 130 16.43 -3.99 16.03
CA CYS A 130 17.21 -5.15 16.42
C CYS A 130 16.72 -5.66 17.77
N GLN A 131 16.32 -6.92 17.83
CA GLN A 131 15.89 -7.56 19.07
C GLN A 131 17.07 -7.99 19.93
N GLU A 132 18.06 -8.60 19.28
CA GLU A 132 19.25 -9.14 19.90
C GLU A 132 20.46 -8.56 19.18
N PRO A 133 20.81 -7.28 19.43
CA PRO A 133 22.04 -6.71 18.91
C PRO A 133 23.24 -7.45 19.49
N GLU A 134 24.20 -7.83 18.64
CA GLU A 134 25.43 -8.50 19.07
C GLU A 134 26.29 -7.58 19.96
N GLU A 135 27.02 -8.16 20.92
CA GLU A 135 27.97 -7.42 21.78
C GLU A 135 29.05 -6.68 20.98
N THR A 136 29.34 -7.17 19.79
CA THR A 136 30.30 -6.60 18.84
C THR A 136 29.69 -5.50 17.95
N CYS A 137 28.40 -5.14 18.09
CA CYS A 137 27.82 -4.04 17.30
C CYS A 137 28.43 -2.69 17.67
N PHE A 138 28.81 -1.92 16.66
CA PHE A 138 29.26 -0.53 16.82
C PHE A 138 28.11 0.48 16.91
N CYS A 139 26.87 0.02 17.00
CA CYS A 139 25.65 0.83 17.05
C CYS A 139 25.79 2.00 18.04
N GLY A 140 26.17 1.72 19.29
CA GLY A 140 26.35 2.72 20.35
C GLY A 140 27.46 3.73 20.05
N THR A 141 28.58 3.30 19.46
CA THR A 141 29.69 4.19 19.06
C THR A 141 29.24 5.23 18.03
N PHE A 142 28.31 4.87 17.15
CA PHE A 142 27.75 5.76 16.15
C PHE A 142 26.50 6.51 16.62
N GLY A 143 26.13 6.40 17.90
CA GLY A 143 24.94 7.03 18.48
C GLY A 143 23.63 6.48 17.92
N ILE A 144 23.62 5.21 17.51
CA ILE A 144 22.47 4.51 16.94
C ILE A 144 21.85 3.65 18.03
N ASP A 145 20.57 3.88 18.31
CA ASP A 145 19.78 3.01 19.19
C ASP A 145 19.23 1.83 18.36
N PRO A 146 19.65 0.58 18.63
CA PRO A 146 19.11 -0.60 17.94
C PRO A 146 17.61 -0.83 18.19
N GLY A 147 17.08 -0.31 19.30
CA GLY A 147 15.68 -0.44 19.71
C GLY A 147 14.74 0.66 19.20
N ASP A 148 15.27 1.77 18.69
CA ASP A 148 14.49 2.86 18.08
C ASP A 148 14.78 2.97 16.57
N PRO A 149 14.18 2.09 15.75
CA PRO A 149 14.37 2.08 14.30
C PRO A 149 13.82 3.35 13.65
N ALA A 150 14.52 3.85 12.62
CA ALA A 150 14.16 5.06 11.86
C ALA A 150 13.44 4.72 10.53
N GLY A 151 13.78 5.40 9.44
CA GLY A 151 13.20 5.18 8.11
C GLY A 151 11.81 5.79 7.93
N ASP A 152 11.15 5.46 6.81
CA ASP A 152 9.78 5.92 6.52
C ASP A 152 8.75 5.25 7.44
N VAL A 153 9.02 4.00 7.82
CA VAL A 153 8.25 3.24 8.80
C VAL A 153 9.20 2.57 9.79
N SER A 154 8.99 2.81 11.07
CA SER A 154 9.61 2.06 12.16
C SER A 154 8.80 0.78 12.43
N ALA A 155 9.49 -0.34 12.62
CA ALA A 155 8.90 -1.64 12.86
C ALA A 155 9.53 -2.34 14.07
N TRP A 156 8.70 -2.97 14.91
CA TRP A 156 9.15 -3.77 16.05
C TRP A 156 8.42 -5.10 16.04
N GLN A 157 9.17 -6.20 16.05
CA GLN A 157 8.61 -7.51 16.34
C GLN A 157 8.74 -7.74 17.84
N TRP A 158 7.62 -8.08 18.47
CA TRP A 158 7.56 -8.48 19.88
C TRP A 158 6.57 -9.63 20.02
N GLU A 159 7.03 -10.74 20.59
CA GLU A 159 6.25 -11.98 20.76
C GLU A 159 5.61 -12.45 19.44
N ASP A 160 4.29 -12.41 19.35
CA ASP A 160 3.48 -12.84 18.21
C ASP A 160 2.90 -11.64 17.43
N ALA A 161 3.48 -10.45 17.59
CA ALA A 161 3.02 -9.23 16.93
C ALA A 161 4.15 -8.45 16.23
N LEU A 162 3.78 -7.77 15.14
CA LEU A 162 4.57 -6.74 14.48
C LEU A 162 3.87 -5.39 14.67
N TYR A 163 4.60 -4.44 15.25
CA TYR A 163 4.18 -3.07 15.43
C TYR A 163 4.81 -2.19 14.36
N LEU A 164 4.03 -1.30 13.77
CA LEU A 164 4.44 -0.42 12.67
C LEU A 164 4.06 1.02 12.99
N ARG A 165 5.02 1.94 12.92
CA ARG A 165 4.82 3.39 13.08
C ARG A 165 5.28 4.08 11.81
N ALA A 166 4.37 4.78 11.14
CA ALA A 166 4.75 5.69 10.06
C ALA A 166 5.48 6.90 10.64
N ASN A 167 6.62 7.25 10.06
CA ASN A 167 7.39 8.45 10.40
C ASN A 167 7.27 9.53 9.32
N THR A 168 6.96 9.13 8.07
CA THR A 168 6.81 10.01 6.91
C THR A 168 5.44 9.83 6.24
N GLU A 169 5.07 10.77 5.37
CA GLU A 169 3.85 10.66 4.55
C GLU A 169 3.85 9.41 3.66
N LYS A 170 5.03 9.04 3.11
CA LYS A 170 5.21 7.80 2.35
C LYS A 170 4.92 6.57 3.20
N GLY A 171 5.47 6.54 4.41
CA GLY A 171 5.19 5.48 5.38
C GLY A 171 3.71 5.41 5.77
N ALA A 172 3.08 6.56 5.98
CA ALA A 172 1.64 6.63 6.29
C ALA A 172 0.79 6.10 5.14
N ALA A 173 1.10 6.51 3.90
CA ALA A 173 0.43 6.02 2.69
C ALA A 173 0.64 4.51 2.48
N LEU A 174 1.84 3.99 2.78
CA LEU A 174 2.12 2.56 2.73
C LEU A 174 1.27 1.79 3.76
N LEU A 175 1.22 2.26 5.00
CA LEU A 175 0.48 1.61 6.06
C LEU A 175 -1.04 1.78 5.92
N ALA A 176 -1.53 2.85 5.30
CA ALA A 176 -2.95 3.10 5.10
C ALA A 176 -3.62 2.04 4.20
N GLY A 177 -2.87 1.47 3.25
CA GLY A 177 -3.44 0.74 2.12
C GLY A 177 -4.02 -0.64 2.41
N GLU A 178 -3.56 -1.38 3.42
CA GLU A 178 -3.97 -2.78 3.59
C GLU A 178 -3.51 -3.29 4.95
N LEU A 179 -4.25 -3.01 6.03
CA LEU A 179 -4.02 -3.70 7.31
C LEU A 179 -5.25 -3.80 8.22
N ASP A 180 -6.42 -3.29 7.81
CA ASP A 180 -7.65 -3.49 8.56
C ASP A 180 -8.49 -4.61 7.92
N GLY A 181 -8.20 -5.86 8.33
CA GLY A 181 -8.96 -7.02 7.85
C GLY A 181 -10.46 -6.93 8.14
N ARG A 182 -10.87 -6.08 9.10
CA ARG A 182 -12.29 -5.78 9.36
C ARG A 182 -12.89 -4.94 8.24
N GLN A 183 -12.18 -3.90 7.79
CA GLN A 183 -12.64 -3.03 6.70
C GLN A 183 -12.66 -3.78 5.36
N THR A 184 -11.71 -4.68 5.07
CA THR A 184 -11.74 -5.49 3.84
C THR A 184 -12.91 -6.49 3.83
N ASN A 185 -13.18 -7.16 4.95
CA ASN A 185 -14.32 -8.08 5.05
C ASN A 185 -15.65 -7.31 5.00
N LEU A 186 -15.74 -6.18 5.69
CA LEU A 186 -16.90 -5.29 5.62
C LEU A 186 -17.11 -4.82 4.17
N LEU A 187 -16.07 -4.35 3.48
CA LEU A 187 -16.16 -3.89 2.10
C LEU A 187 -16.63 -5.03 1.17
N ARG A 188 -16.10 -6.25 1.31
CA ARG A 188 -16.58 -7.41 0.54
C ARG A 188 -18.06 -7.71 0.80
N LEU A 189 -18.49 -7.66 2.06
CA LEU A 189 -19.90 -7.87 2.44
C LEU A 189 -20.80 -6.78 1.84
N LEU A 190 -20.40 -5.50 1.94
CA LEU A 190 -21.14 -4.37 1.40
C LEU A 190 -21.21 -4.40 -0.14
N CYS A 191 -20.11 -4.75 -0.82
CA CYS A 191 -20.08 -4.95 -2.26
C CYS A 191 -21.01 -6.10 -2.68
N GLY A 192 -20.98 -7.24 -1.97
CA GLY A 192 -21.86 -8.37 -2.23
C GLY A 192 -23.34 -8.02 -2.02
N ALA A 193 -23.67 -7.38 -0.90
CA ALA A 193 -25.04 -6.95 -0.60
C ALA A 193 -25.56 -5.91 -1.60
N SER A 194 -24.72 -4.96 -2.00
CA SER A 194 -25.06 -3.95 -3.01
C SER A 194 -25.30 -4.58 -4.37
N ALA A 195 -24.45 -5.53 -4.79
CA ALA A 195 -24.64 -6.28 -6.02
C ALA A 195 -25.94 -7.09 -6.00
N SER A 196 -26.20 -7.88 -4.95
CA SER A 196 -27.44 -8.66 -4.84
C SER A 196 -28.69 -7.79 -4.83
N SER A 197 -28.65 -6.65 -4.14
CA SER A 197 -29.75 -5.67 -4.11
C SER A 197 -30.04 -5.09 -5.50
N LEU A 198 -29.00 -4.71 -6.25
CA LEU A 198 -29.16 -4.23 -7.62
C LEU A 198 -29.67 -5.33 -8.56
N THR A 199 -29.15 -6.55 -8.47
CA THR A 199 -29.60 -7.69 -9.28
C THR A 199 -31.11 -7.94 -9.10
N ALA A 200 -31.62 -7.88 -7.87
CA ALA A 200 -33.05 -8.08 -7.60
C ALA A 200 -33.96 -6.99 -8.23
N ARG A 201 -33.41 -5.80 -8.46
CA ARG A 201 -34.12 -4.63 -9.01
C ARG A 201 -34.01 -4.52 -10.54
N LEU A 202 -33.21 -5.37 -11.20
CA LEU A 202 -33.09 -5.40 -12.67
C LEU A 202 -34.42 -5.81 -13.33
N ARG A 203 -34.69 -5.29 -14.52
CA ARG A 203 -35.85 -5.70 -15.34
C ARG A 203 -35.78 -7.19 -15.68
N GLU A 204 -36.94 -7.80 -15.90
CA GLU A 204 -37.01 -9.22 -16.27
C GLU A 204 -36.18 -9.51 -17.53
N GLY A 205 -35.38 -10.57 -17.47
CA GLY A 205 -34.50 -11.00 -18.57
C GLY A 205 -33.14 -10.31 -18.64
N LEU A 206 -32.82 -9.35 -17.76
CA LEU A 206 -31.50 -8.73 -17.66
C LEU A 206 -30.65 -9.37 -16.55
N THR A 207 -29.38 -9.59 -16.87
CA THR A 207 -28.35 -10.02 -15.93
C THR A 207 -27.37 -8.87 -15.62
N PRO A 208 -26.57 -8.99 -14.55
CA PRO A 208 -25.50 -8.02 -14.28
C PRO A 208 -24.52 -7.84 -15.45
N GLU A 209 -24.29 -8.90 -16.24
CA GLU A 209 -23.40 -8.89 -17.40
C GLU A 209 -23.94 -8.00 -18.54
N ASP A 210 -25.26 -7.95 -18.72
CA ASP A 210 -25.93 -7.10 -19.71
C ASP A 210 -25.80 -5.61 -19.39
N CYS A 211 -25.61 -5.29 -18.10
CA CYS A 211 -25.44 -3.93 -17.59
C CYS A 211 -23.96 -3.47 -17.62
N LYS A 212 -23.01 -4.37 -17.92
CA LYS A 212 -21.58 -4.08 -18.11
C LYS A 212 -20.97 -3.20 -16.99
N ALA A 213 -20.20 -2.18 -17.37
CA ALA A 213 -19.47 -1.31 -16.45
C ALA A 213 -20.39 -0.50 -15.53
N ASP A 214 -21.62 -0.20 -15.96
CA ASP A 214 -22.59 0.59 -15.19
C ASP A 214 -23.01 -0.16 -13.92
N PHE A 215 -23.14 -1.49 -13.98
CA PHE A 215 -23.48 -2.32 -12.81
C PHE A 215 -22.37 -2.33 -11.77
N ILE A 216 -21.12 -2.52 -12.22
CA ILE A 216 -19.95 -2.56 -11.33
C ILE A 216 -19.76 -1.20 -10.65
N ALA A 217 -19.85 -0.12 -11.42
CA ALA A 217 -19.73 1.23 -10.88
C ALA A 217 -20.87 1.56 -9.90
N ALA A 218 -22.12 1.24 -10.23
CA ALA A 218 -23.25 1.46 -9.32
C ALA A 218 -23.14 0.64 -8.03
N ALA A 219 -22.79 -0.65 -8.12
CA ALA A 219 -22.60 -1.51 -6.94
C ALA A 219 -21.46 -0.99 -6.05
N SER A 220 -20.37 -0.50 -6.65
CA SER A 220 -19.22 0.05 -5.92
C SER A 220 -19.56 1.36 -5.21
N LEU A 221 -20.30 2.26 -5.88
CA LEU A 221 -20.76 3.52 -5.29
C LEU A 221 -21.76 3.30 -4.15
N LEU A 222 -22.66 2.31 -4.26
CA LEU A 222 -23.55 1.92 -3.18
C LEU A 222 -22.79 1.34 -1.99
N ALA A 223 -21.83 0.45 -2.25
CA ALA A 223 -21.00 -0.11 -1.19
C ALA A 223 -20.19 0.96 -0.47
N LEU A 224 -19.63 1.94 -1.21
CA LEU A 224 -18.90 3.07 -0.63
C LEU A 224 -19.81 3.99 0.19
N ALA A 225 -21.03 4.24 -0.27
CA ALA A 225 -22.00 5.02 0.49
C ALA A 225 -22.42 4.32 1.79
N GLN A 226 -22.55 2.99 1.78
CA GLN A 226 -22.83 2.20 2.98
C GLN A 226 -21.62 2.20 3.92
N LEU A 227 -20.41 2.08 3.38
CA LEU A 227 -19.18 2.12 4.17
C LEU A 227 -19.00 3.45 4.89
N ASN A 228 -19.30 4.57 4.23
CA ASN A 228 -19.25 5.91 4.82
C ASN A 228 -20.29 6.12 5.95
N GLY A 229 -21.27 5.23 6.07
CA GLY A 229 -22.29 5.25 7.11
C GLY A 229 -21.99 4.35 8.32
N VAL A 230 -20.90 3.58 8.30
CA VAL A 230 -20.48 2.70 9.42
C VAL A 230 -19.36 3.40 10.20
N ASP A 231 -19.53 3.58 11.52
CA ASP A 231 -18.49 4.15 12.40
C ASP A 231 -17.43 3.09 12.77
N ASP A 232 -16.15 3.50 12.82
CA ASP A 232 -15.01 2.61 13.15
C ASP A 232 -14.97 2.18 14.64
N ASP A 233 -15.80 2.79 15.51
CA ASP A 233 -15.77 2.61 16.97
C ASP A 233 -17.08 2.08 17.60
N THR A 234 -18.07 1.64 16.81
CA THR A 234 -19.36 1.16 17.36
C THR A 234 -19.50 -0.36 17.28
N GLN A 235 -19.78 -0.98 18.43
CA GLN A 235 -20.47 -2.27 18.46
C GLN A 235 -21.78 -2.12 17.68
N VAL A 236 -21.98 -3.00 16.71
CA VAL A 236 -23.21 -3.04 15.91
C VAL A 236 -24.38 -3.39 16.82
N GLU A 237 -25.16 -2.39 17.25
CA GLU A 237 -26.39 -2.60 18.03
C GLU A 237 -27.68 -2.40 17.20
N GLU A 238 -27.61 -2.03 15.92
CA GLU A 238 -28.84 -1.80 15.11
C GLU A 238 -28.80 -2.47 13.73
N PHE A 239 -29.86 -3.25 13.45
CA PHE A 239 -30.12 -4.08 12.27
C PHE A 239 -31.51 -3.73 11.70
N LYS A 240 -31.66 -3.76 10.38
CA LYS A 240 -32.95 -3.51 9.71
C LYS A 240 -33.38 -4.63 8.80
N ALA A 241 -34.57 -5.15 9.09
CA ALA A 241 -35.39 -5.98 8.22
C ALA A 241 -36.70 -5.22 7.92
N GLY A 242 -36.91 -4.81 6.67
CA GLY A 242 -38.15 -4.14 6.24
C GLY A 242 -38.36 -2.73 6.82
N ASP A 243 -39.61 -2.41 7.16
CA ASP A 243 -40.15 -1.04 7.13
C ASP A 243 -40.02 -0.21 8.42
N LEU A 244 -39.09 -0.52 9.33
CA LEU A 244 -38.89 0.24 10.57
C LEU A 244 -37.47 0.81 10.67
N THR A 245 -37.32 2.12 10.92
CA THR A 245 -36.02 2.82 10.99
C THR A 245 -35.91 3.82 12.13
N VAL A 246 -34.80 3.74 12.88
CA VAL A 246 -34.28 4.81 13.74
C VAL A 246 -32.84 5.17 13.32
N LYS A 247 -32.42 6.42 13.57
CA LYS A 247 -31.13 7.01 13.16
C LYS A 247 -30.55 7.85 14.30
N GLN A 248 -29.22 7.98 14.35
CA GLN A 248 -28.53 9.14 14.94
C GLN A 248 -27.39 9.59 14.01
N GLY A 249 -27.28 10.91 13.77
CA GLY A 249 -26.56 11.46 12.61
C GLY A 249 -25.29 12.26 12.92
N SER A 250 -24.39 12.31 11.93
CA SER A 250 -23.33 13.33 11.82
C SER A 250 -23.51 14.12 10.52
N LYS A 251 -23.65 15.46 10.65
CA LYS A 251 -24.22 16.35 9.63
C LYS A 251 -23.38 16.57 8.35
N ASN A 252 -22.19 15.98 8.21
CA ASN A 252 -21.34 16.20 7.02
C ASN A 252 -21.01 14.92 6.22
N ARG A 253 -21.18 13.72 6.80
CA ARG A 253 -20.98 12.43 6.08
C ARG A 253 -22.26 11.92 5.40
N ASP A 254 -23.43 12.33 5.90
CA ASP A 254 -24.74 11.99 5.33
C ASP A 254 -24.92 12.53 3.90
N ALA A 255 -24.45 13.76 3.63
CA ALA A 255 -24.57 14.37 2.32
C ALA A 255 -23.70 13.70 1.24
N ALA A 256 -22.47 13.32 1.60
CA ALA A 256 -21.57 12.59 0.71
C ALA A 256 -22.11 11.18 0.39
N SER A 257 -22.61 10.47 1.41
CA SER A 257 -23.20 9.14 1.25
C SER A 257 -24.47 9.18 0.39
N GLN A 258 -25.33 10.19 0.59
CA GLN A 258 -26.52 10.40 -0.25
C GLN A 258 -26.16 10.76 -1.70
N CYS A 259 -25.10 11.54 -1.91
CA CYS A 259 -24.61 11.87 -3.25
C CYS A 259 -24.17 10.61 -4.02
N LEU A 260 -23.37 9.76 -3.36
CA LEU A 260 -22.89 8.50 -3.92
C LEU A 260 -24.05 7.53 -4.23
N GLN A 261 -25.04 7.42 -3.31
CA GLN A 261 -26.25 6.63 -3.56
C GLN A 261 -27.01 7.14 -4.79
N ARG A 262 -27.24 8.45 -4.87
CA ARG A 262 -27.94 9.05 -6.01
C ARG A 262 -27.20 8.85 -7.32
N GLN A 263 -25.88 8.97 -7.31
CA GLN A 263 -25.06 8.72 -8.50
C GLN A 263 -25.14 7.26 -8.95
N ALA A 264 -25.07 6.31 -8.00
CA ALA A 264 -25.25 4.90 -8.31
C ALA A 264 -26.62 4.60 -8.94
N GLU A 265 -27.69 5.18 -8.40
CA GLU A 265 -29.05 5.01 -8.94
C GLU A 265 -29.18 5.58 -10.34
N LEU A 266 -28.60 6.76 -10.61
CA LEU A 266 -28.62 7.35 -11.95
C LEU A 266 -27.89 6.49 -12.99
N MET A 267 -26.77 5.87 -12.62
CA MET A 267 -25.99 5.04 -13.54
C MET A 267 -26.75 3.78 -13.95
N ILE A 268 -27.46 3.15 -13.02
CA ILE A 268 -28.14 1.87 -13.27
C ILE A 268 -29.64 2.02 -13.59
N ALA A 269 -30.21 3.22 -13.44
CA ALA A 269 -31.62 3.54 -13.73
C ALA A 269 -32.15 2.99 -15.07
N PRO A 270 -31.40 3.00 -16.19
CA PRO A 270 -31.90 2.44 -17.46
C PRO A 270 -32.29 0.96 -17.39
N TYR A 271 -31.70 0.23 -16.43
CA TYR A 271 -31.78 -1.23 -16.31
C TYR A 271 -32.71 -1.70 -15.18
N LEU A 272 -33.19 -0.79 -14.33
CA LEU A 272 -34.05 -1.12 -13.18
C LEU A 272 -35.55 -1.17 -13.55
N LYS A 273 -36.32 -1.99 -12.82
CA LYS A 273 -37.79 -2.11 -12.96
C LYS A 273 -38.51 -0.77 -12.82
N ASP A 274 -38.09 0.04 -11.84
CA ASP A 274 -38.70 1.33 -11.52
C ASP A 274 -37.96 2.53 -12.15
N GLY A 275 -36.90 2.26 -12.92
CA GLY A 275 -36.03 3.29 -13.47
C GLY A 275 -36.50 3.82 -14.82
N PHE A 276 -36.42 5.14 -14.99
CA PHE A 276 -36.71 5.84 -16.23
C PHE A 276 -35.47 6.64 -16.67
N SER A 277 -35.07 6.50 -17.93
CA SER A 277 -33.93 7.25 -18.50
C SER A 277 -34.17 7.61 -19.95
N PHE A 278 -33.87 8.85 -20.33
CA PHE A 278 -33.75 9.26 -21.72
C PHE A 278 -32.31 9.03 -22.18
N ARG A 279 -32.08 8.12 -23.12
CA ARG A 279 -30.82 8.06 -23.87
C ARG A 279 -31.03 8.80 -25.18
N GLY A 280 -30.45 10.01 -25.27
CA GLY A 280 -30.32 10.69 -26.56
C GLY A 280 -29.41 9.89 -27.47
N VAL A 281 -29.73 9.85 -28.77
CA VAL A 281 -28.89 9.23 -29.81
C VAL A 281 -27.64 10.07 -30.03
#